data_AF-A0A9N8WGV9-F1
#
_entry.id   AF-A0A9N8WGV9-F1
#
_cell.length_a   1.000
_cell.length_b   1.000
_cell.length_c   1.000
_cell.angle_alpha   90.00
_cell.angle_beta   90.00
_cell.angle_gamma   90.00
#
_symmetry.space_group_name_H-M   'P 1'
#
loop_
_entity.id
_entity.type
_entity.pdbx_description
1 polymer ?
#
loop_
_entity_poly.entity_id
_entity_poly.type
_entity_poly.pdbx_seq_one_letter_code
_entity_poly.pdbx_strand_id
1 'polypeptide(L)'
;MSVTQNIHCPGIDYLVVIDFEATCDENNTIPQTILVTKETAEIIEFAWVIVDTSTLEVVYQHSQYVKPEATPLTPFCTSLTNITWENLETAGTLKDAITTLDDYIKNYIIANNKTFCFCTHGAWDLRIQLPREARDKRIELPPYLAHCRMFDLKQEYQRWQVHHPDVILKNHSLNEMCAAFELQMGGQPHSGLRDSLTMVSIIRYFCSFGHPDVFVNPIDTNADLNQFKKEESKVIHLAGLPYDVTQPELEAWFSGQGVRPTVLWMIRTPDHQKPSGSGFGIFASHEDAMACLEMNGRTLGDRAIEVSPSSERVIEAAGAILASFPVCEYVIYYVQMHELFMLLLDDEAFNQLY
;
A
#
# COMPACT_ATOMS: atom_id res chain seq x y z
N MET A 1 -5.18 40.09 -20.32
CA MET A 1 -5.84 39.08 -19.47
C MET A 1 -4.83 37.94 -19.35
N SER A 2 -4.26 37.73 -18.17
CA SER A 2 -3.29 36.65 -17.98
C SER A 2 -4.08 35.35 -18.05
N VAL A 3 -3.69 34.46 -18.97
CA VAL A 3 -4.12 33.07 -18.91
C VAL A 3 -3.52 32.56 -17.61
N THR A 4 -4.33 32.35 -16.58
CA THR A 4 -3.91 31.55 -15.44
C THR A 4 -3.51 30.20 -16.00
N GLN A 5 -2.20 29.94 -16.09
CA GLN A 5 -1.73 28.57 -16.35
C GLN A 5 -2.35 27.74 -15.23
N ASN A 6 -3.22 26.80 -15.58
CA ASN A 6 -3.71 25.82 -14.63
C ASN A 6 -2.48 24.99 -14.24
N ILE A 7 -1.88 25.30 -13.10
CA ILE A 7 -0.78 24.52 -12.55
C ILE A 7 -1.41 23.30 -11.89
N HIS A 8 -1.40 22.16 -12.58
CA HIS A 8 -2.04 20.94 -12.10
C HIS A 8 -1.25 20.23 -10.99
N CYS A 9 0.08 20.41 -10.95
CA CYS A 9 0.96 19.86 -9.92
C CYS A 9 2.07 20.89 -9.56
N PRO A 10 1.84 21.78 -8.59
CA PRO A 10 2.79 22.86 -8.27
C PRO A 10 4.20 22.36 -7.97
N GLY A 11 5.19 22.87 -8.70
CA GLY A 11 6.61 22.55 -8.49
C GLY A 11 7.03 21.14 -8.95
N ILE A 12 6.24 20.50 -9.80
CA ILE A 12 6.53 19.19 -10.40
C ILE A 12 6.41 19.35 -11.91
N ASP A 13 7.44 19.03 -12.70
CA ASP A 13 7.37 19.12 -14.17
C ASP A 13 6.69 17.87 -14.76
N TYR A 14 7.03 16.68 -14.26
CA TYR A 14 6.52 15.40 -14.76
C TYR A 14 5.90 14.51 -13.69
N LEU A 15 4.82 13.82 -14.03
CA LEU A 15 4.37 12.63 -13.29
C LEU A 15 4.94 11.37 -13.93
N VAL A 16 5.45 10.47 -13.10
CA VAL A 16 5.83 9.10 -13.48
C VAL A 16 4.75 8.16 -12.94
N VAL A 17 3.77 7.87 -13.78
CA VAL A 17 2.65 6.99 -13.43
C VAL A 17 3.10 5.55 -13.58
N ILE A 18 3.01 4.75 -12.51
CA ILE A 18 3.54 3.37 -12.46
C ILE A 18 2.43 2.40 -12.09
N ASP A 19 2.47 1.23 -12.72
CA ASP A 19 1.65 0.08 -12.35
C ASP A 19 2.44 -1.21 -12.62
N PHE A 20 2.38 -2.17 -11.70
CA PHE A 20 3.01 -3.47 -11.82
C PHE A 20 1.99 -4.60 -11.88
N GLU A 21 2.29 -5.59 -12.72
CA GLU A 21 1.68 -6.91 -12.57
C GLU A 21 2.65 -7.83 -11.84
N ALA A 22 2.13 -8.73 -10.99
CA ALA A 22 2.93 -9.70 -10.27
C ALA A 22 2.37 -11.12 -10.39
N THR A 23 3.24 -12.11 -10.19
CA THR A 23 2.81 -13.48 -9.98
C THR A 23 1.79 -13.51 -8.83
N CYS A 24 0.71 -14.25 -9.04
CA CYS A 24 -0.37 -14.37 -8.08
C CYS A 24 -1.06 -15.72 -8.21
N ASP A 25 -1.83 -16.06 -7.18
CA ASP A 25 -2.63 -17.27 -7.17
C ASP A 25 -3.83 -17.04 -6.25
N GLU A 26 -4.93 -17.73 -6.53
CA GLU A 26 -6.15 -17.63 -5.73
C GLU A 26 -6.81 -19.00 -5.62
N ASN A 27 -6.93 -19.49 -4.40
CA ASN A 27 -7.78 -20.65 -4.10
C ASN A 27 -8.51 -20.47 -2.77
N ASN A 28 -9.71 -19.91 -2.86
CA ASN A 28 -10.57 -19.65 -1.71
C ASN A 28 -11.16 -20.92 -1.07
N THR A 29 -11.06 -22.08 -1.73
CA THR A 29 -11.58 -23.35 -1.19
C THR A 29 -10.54 -24.12 -0.39
N ILE A 30 -9.27 -24.04 -0.78
CA ILE A 30 -8.17 -24.78 -0.16
C ILE A 30 -6.94 -23.84 -0.09
N PRO A 31 -6.89 -22.91 0.87
CA PRO A 31 -5.83 -21.90 0.95
C PRO A 31 -4.41 -22.47 1.02
N GLN A 32 -4.25 -23.70 1.53
CA GLN A 32 -2.98 -24.41 1.57
C GLN A 32 -2.44 -24.87 0.20
N THR A 33 -3.17 -24.63 -0.90
CA THR A 33 -2.74 -24.99 -2.27
C THR A 33 -2.19 -23.83 -3.08
N ILE A 34 -2.53 -22.58 -2.72
CA ILE A 34 -1.55 -21.57 -2.30
C ILE A 34 -0.15 -21.57 -2.95
N LEU A 35 0.04 -21.47 -4.28
CA LEU A 35 1.41 -21.51 -4.85
C LEU A 35 2.15 -20.18 -4.73
N VAL A 36 1.43 -19.06 -4.81
CA VAL A 36 2.01 -17.71 -4.75
C VAL A 36 1.26 -16.88 -3.73
N THR A 37 1.91 -16.59 -2.60
CA THR A 37 1.37 -15.70 -1.58
C THR A 37 1.67 -14.25 -1.90
N LYS A 38 0.97 -13.31 -1.25
CA LYS A 38 1.28 -11.88 -1.40
C LYS A 38 2.71 -11.53 -0.95
N GLU A 39 3.28 -12.24 0.03
CA GLU A 39 4.66 -12.03 0.50
C GLU A 39 5.70 -12.54 -0.50
N THR A 40 5.37 -13.57 -1.29
CA THR A 40 6.29 -14.20 -2.25
C THR A 40 6.10 -13.74 -3.69
N ALA A 41 5.03 -13.02 -4.00
CA ALA A 41 4.72 -12.51 -5.34
C ALA A 41 5.90 -11.72 -5.94
N GLU A 42 6.15 -11.93 -7.22
CA GLU A 42 7.23 -11.28 -7.98
C GLU A 42 6.66 -10.47 -9.14
N ILE A 43 7.18 -9.27 -9.38
CA ILE A 43 6.82 -8.41 -10.51
C ILE A 43 7.12 -9.16 -11.82
N ILE A 44 6.14 -9.18 -12.73
CA ILE A 44 6.20 -9.81 -14.05
C ILE A 44 5.90 -8.84 -15.20
N GLU A 45 5.30 -7.68 -14.92
CA GLU A 45 5.24 -6.54 -15.84
C GLU A 45 5.61 -5.28 -15.06
N PHE A 46 6.56 -4.51 -15.59
CA PHE A 46 6.96 -3.21 -15.04
C PHE A 46 6.60 -2.13 -16.05
N ALA A 47 5.50 -1.41 -15.81
CA ALA A 47 5.00 -0.39 -16.73
C ALA A 47 5.05 1.01 -16.13
N TRP A 48 5.32 2.00 -16.98
CA TRP A 48 5.25 3.40 -16.59
C TRP A 48 4.88 4.33 -17.74
N VAL A 49 4.29 5.46 -17.39
CA VAL A 49 3.92 6.54 -18.29
C VAL A 49 4.42 7.87 -17.72
N ILE A 50 5.06 8.66 -18.58
CA ILE A 50 5.55 10.00 -18.23
C ILE A 50 4.54 11.02 -18.74
N VAL A 51 4.03 11.85 -17.84
CA VAL A 51 3.02 12.87 -18.14
C VAL A 51 3.61 14.24 -17.85
N ASP A 52 3.54 15.14 -18.83
CA ASP A 52 3.88 16.55 -18.63
C ASP A 52 2.77 17.21 -17.81
N THR A 53 3.08 17.75 -16.63
CA THR A 53 2.07 18.29 -15.71
C THR A 53 1.42 19.60 -16.18
N SER A 54 2.05 20.32 -17.10
CA SER A 54 1.53 21.58 -17.61
C SER A 54 0.45 21.38 -18.67
N THR A 55 0.54 20.28 -19.41
CA THR A 55 -0.40 19.91 -20.48
C THR A 55 -1.27 18.71 -20.13
N LEU A 56 -0.86 17.93 -19.13
CA LEU A 56 -1.35 16.60 -18.81
C LEU A 56 -1.23 15.61 -19.98
N GLU A 57 -0.33 15.87 -20.94
CA GLU A 57 -0.09 14.98 -22.07
C GLU A 57 0.96 13.91 -21.77
N VAL A 58 0.73 12.72 -22.33
CA VAL A 58 1.69 11.62 -22.26
C VAL A 58 2.86 11.95 -23.19
N VAL A 59 4.06 12.07 -22.63
CA VAL A 59 5.29 12.36 -23.39
C VAL A 59 6.13 11.11 -23.64
N TYR A 60 5.95 10.07 -22.81
CA TYR A 60 6.62 8.79 -22.98
C TYR A 60 5.83 7.69 -22.28
N GLN A 61 5.92 6.48 -22.81
CA GLN A 61 5.33 5.29 -22.20
C GLN A 61 6.23 4.09 -22.46
N HIS A 62 6.30 3.19 -21.49
CA HIS A 62 7.05 1.96 -21.60
C HIS A 62 6.40 0.85 -20.78
N SER A 63 6.55 -0.38 -21.24
CA SER A 63 6.30 -1.57 -20.44
C SER A 63 7.32 -2.61 -20.83
N GLN A 64 7.79 -3.35 -19.85
CA GLN A 64 8.71 -4.46 -20.04
C GLN A 64 8.28 -5.62 -19.13
N TYR A 65 8.32 -6.82 -19.68
CA TYR A 65 8.12 -8.02 -18.89
C TYR A 65 9.35 -8.31 -18.03
N VAL A 66 9.11 -8.94 -16.89
CA VAL A 66 10.13 -9.34 -15.92
C VAL A 66 10.00 -10.84 -15.67
N LYS A 67 11.09 -11.59 -15.83
CA LYS A 67 11.10 -13.01 -15.55
C LYS A 67 11.09 -13.26 -14.03
N PRO A 68 10.10 -13.97 -13.48
CA PRO A 68 10.11 -14.35 -12.06
C PRO A 68 11.22 -15.39 -11.79
N GLU A 69 11.84 -15.33 -10.61
CA GLU A 69 12.99 -16.16 -10.23
C GLU A 69 12.60 -17.32 -9.31
N ALA A 70 11.58 -17.13 -8.46
CA ALA A 70 11.23 -18.04 -7.38
C ALA A 70 9.78 -18.57 -7.45
N THR A 71 8.89 -17.87 -8.16
CA THR A 71 7.47 -18.16 -8.20
C THR A 71 7.01 -18.63 -9.58
N PRO A 72 6.08 -19.60 -9.64
CA PRO A 72 5.50 -20.03 -10.90
C PRO A 72 4.51 -18.99 -11.44
N LEU A 73 4.39 -18.91 -12.76
CA LEU A 73 3.23 -18.29 -13.40
C LEU A 73 2.05 -19.28 -13.31
N THR A 74 1.08 -18.98 -12.43
CA THR A 74 -0.10 -19.85 -12.24
C THR A 74 -1.14 -19.65 -13.35
N PRO A 75 -2.06 -20.61 -13.56
CA PRO A 75 -3.18 -20.43 -14.47
C PRO A 75 -4.08 -19.25 -14.10
N PHE A 76 -4.27 -19.02 -12.79
CA PHE A 76 -5.01 -17.87 -12.29
C PHE A 76 -4.34 -16.56 -12.71
N CYS A 77 -3.03 -16.43 -12.49
CA CYS A 77 -2.26 -15.25 -12.87
C CYS A 77 -2.36 -14.99 -14.38
N THR A 78 -2.20 -16.03 -15.21
CA THR A 78 -2.34 -15.92 -16.67
C THR A 78 -3.73 -15.44 -17.08
N SER A 79 -4.78 -15.97 -16.44
CA SER A 79 -6.16 -15.57 -16.71
C SER A 79 -6.47 -14.14 -16.27
N LEU A 80 -5.79 -13.66 -15.23
CA LEU A 80 -5.98 -12.31 -14.70
C LEU A 80 -5.26 -11.28 -15.57
N THR A 81 -3.98 -11.49 -15.86
CA THR A 81 -3.10 -10.49 -16.48
C THR A 81 -2.93 -10.65 -18.00
N ASN A 82 -3.37 -11.79 -18.56
CA ASN A 82 -3.08 -12.22 -19.94
C ASN A 82 -1.58 -12.41 -20.25
N ILE A 83 -0.71 -12.39 -19.24
CA ILE A 83 0.72 -12.64 -19.40
C ILE A 83 0.94 -14.15 -19.47
N THR A 84 1.64 -14.60 -20.51
CA THR A 84 1.95 -16.01 -20.74
C THR A 84 3.42 -16.31 -20.43
N TRP A 85 3.76 -17.59 -20.22
CA TRP A 85 5.15 -17.97 -20.02
C TRP A 85 6.05 -17.63 -21.22
N GLU A 86 5.52 -17.65 -22.44
CA GLU A 86 6.24 -17.22 -23.65
C GLU A 86 6.69 -15.75 -23.56
N ASN A 87 5.89 -14.90 -22.92
CA ASN A 87 6.27 -13.50 -22.67
C ASN A 87 7.43 -13.39 -21.65
N LEU A 88 7.47 -14.27 -20.65
CA LEU A 88 8.38 -14.19 -19.52
C LEU A 88 9.68 -14.98 -19.71
N GLU A 89 9.68 -16.05 -20.51
CA GLU A 89 10.81 -16.96 -20.62
C GLU A 89 12.09 -16.27 -21.11
N THR A 90 11.92 -15.29 -22.00
CA THR A 90 12.99 -14.49 -22.60
C THR A 90 13.09 -13.07 -22.03
N ALA A 91 12.25 -12.73 -21.05
CA ALA A 91 12.25 -11.43 -20.40
C ALA A 91 13.51 -11.20 -19.56
N GLY A 92 13.82 -9.94 -19.31
CA GLY A 92 14.90 -9.53 -18.41
C GLY A 92 14.54 -9.71 -16.94
N THR A 93 15.45 -9.31 -16.06
CA THR A 93 15.27 -9.34 -14.60
C THR A 93 14.58 -8.07 -14.08
N LEU A 94 14.13 -8.09 -12.82
CA LEU A 94 13.61 -6.90 -12.15
C LEU A 94 14.67 -5.77 -12.11
N LYS A 95 15.95 -6.14 -11.97
CA LYS A 95 17.05 -5.18 -11.97
C LYS A 95 17.20 -4.49 -13.32
N ASP A 96 17.08 -5.23 -14.42
CA ASP A 96 17.09 -4.64 -15.77
C ASP A 96 15.95 -3.65 -15.89
N ALA A 97 14.77 -4.02 -15.37
CA ALA A 97 13.60 -3.17 -15.43
C ALA A 97 13.76 -1.83 -14.67
N ILE A 98 14.27 -1.90 -13.44
CA ILE A 98 14.61 -0.74 -12.62
C ILE A 98 15.65 0.14 -13.33
N THR A 99 16.68 -0.48 -13.93
CA THR A 99 17.74 0.23 -14.65
C THR A 99 17.18 1.00 -15.85
N THR A 100 16.28 0.39 -16.62
CA THR A 100 15.63 1.06 -17.76
C THR A 100 14.87 2.32 -17.33
N LEU A 101 14.09 2.25 -16.24
CA LEU A 101 13.38 3.41 -15.71
C LEU A 101 14.36 4.47 -15.17
N ASP A 102 15.37 4.05 -14.40
CA ASP A 102 16.36 4.95 -13.81
C ASP A 102 17.16 5.71 -14.87
N ASP A 103 17.59 5.02 -15.93
CA ASP A 103 18.27 5.62 -17.07
C ASP A 103 17.37 6.63 -17.78
N TYR A 104 16.08 6.34 -17.94
CA TYR A 104 15.16 7.31 -18.52
C TYR A 104 15.05 8.56 -17.65
N ILE A 105 14.80 8.41 -16.35
CA ILE A 105 14.65 9.53 -15.41
C ILE A 105 15.94 10.37 -15.37
N LYS A 106 17.10 9.73 -15.25
CA LYS A 106 18.39 10.43 -15.20
C LYS A 106 18.66 11.21 -16.47
N ASN A 107 18.50 10.59 -17.64
CA ASN A 107 18.93 11.16 -18.91
C ASN A 107 17.93 12.16 -19.49
N TYR A 108 16.63 11.99 -19.25
CA TYR A 108 15.59 12.81 -19.87
C TYR A 108 14.90 13.78 -18.91
N ILE A 109 14.90 13.51 -17.61
CA ILE A 109 14.28 14.40 -16.62
C ILE A 109 15.35 15.16 -15.83
N ILE A 110 16.18 14.45 -15.06
CA ILE A 110 17.15 15.07 -14.15
C ILE A 110 18.22 15.85 -14.92
N ALA A 111 18.77 15.29 -16.00
CA ALA A 111 19.77 15.97 -16.82
C ALA A 111 19.26 17.27 -17.48
N ASN A 112 17.94 17.40 -17.65
CA ASN A 112 17.30 18.62 -18.14
C ASN A 112 16.87 19.58 -17.03
N ASN A 113 17.33 19.36 -15.79
CA ASN A 113 16.98 20.13 -14.60
C ASN A 113 15.45 20.21 -14.39
N LYS A 114 14.77 19.11 -14.68
CA LYS A 114 13.33 18.94 -14.50
C LYS A 114 13.05 18.12 -13.24
N THR A 115 11.92 18.42 -12.62
CA THR A 115 11.43 17.72 -11.42
C THR A 115 10.39 16.68 -11.80
N PHE A 116 10.25 15.65 -10.97
CA PHE A 116 9.21 14.65 -11.15
C PHE A 116 8.63 14.18 -9.82
N CYS A 117 7.47 13.53 -9.90
CA CYS A 117 6.80 12.86 -8.81
C CYS A 117 6.18 11.57 -9.34
N PHE A 118 6.17 10.51 -8.55
CA PHE A 118 5.48 9.29 -8.96
C PHE A 118 3.96 9.41 -8.76
N CYS A 119 3.19 8.56 -9.45
CA CYS A 119 1.78 8.38 -9.18
C CYS A 119 1.40 6.90 -9.34
N THR A 120 0.66 6.35 -8.38
CA THR A 120 0.23 4.94 -8.38
C THR A 120 -1.22 4.80 -7.90
N HIS A 121 -1.84 3.64 -8.13
CA HIS A 121 -3.19 3.32 -7.64
C HIS A 121 -3.18 2.69 -6.24
N GLY A 122 -2.59 3.40 -5.28
CA GLY A 122 -2.41 2.92 -3.91
C GLY A 122 -0.95 2.70 -3.55
N ALA A 123 -0.74 2.14 -2.36
CA ALA A 123 0.58 1.88 -1.79
C ALA A 123 1.37 0.76 -2.47
N TRP A 124 0.65 -0.19 -3.10
CA TRP A 124 1.17 -1.53 -3.31
C TRP A 124 2.42 -1.54 -4.20
N ASP A 125 2.43 -0.82 -5.31
CA ASP A 125 3.55 -0.83 -6.27
C ASP A 125 4.86 -0.33 -5.65
N LEU A 126 4.89 0.93 -5.23
CA LEU A 126 6.12 1.62 -4.83
C LEU A 126 6.42 1.58 -3.34
N ARG A 127 5.41 1.40 -2.48
CA ARG A 127 5.59 1.41 -1.03
C ARG A 127 5.58 0.01 -0.42
N ILE A 128 5.20 -1.03 -1.18
CA ILE A 128 5.15 -2.42 -0.68
C ILE A 128 5.93 -3.38 -1.59
N GLN A 129 5.46 -3.62 -2.81
CA GLN A 129 5.95 -4.67 -3.72
C GLN A 129 7.40 -4.42 -4.13
N LEU A 130 7.70 -3.27 -4.76
CA LEU A 130 9.05 -2.96 -5.24
C LEU A 130 10.11 -2.99 -4.14
N PRO A 131 9.97 -2.28 -2.99
CA PRO A 131 10.98 -2.31 -1.95
C PRO A 131 11.15 -3.69 -1.31
N ARG A 132 10.07 -4.45 -1.11
CA ARG A 132 10.16 -5.81 -0.56
C ARG A 132 10.86 -6.76 -1.53
N GLU A 133 10.45 -6.79 -2.80
CA GLU A 133 11.06 -7.69 -3.77
C GLU A 133 12.52 -7.30 -4.05
N ALA A 134 12.85 -6.00 -4.10
CA ALA A 134 14.22 -5.55 -4.22
C ALA A 134 15.08 -6.00 -3.02
N ARG A 135 14.56 -5.92 -1.79
CA ARG A 135 15.23 -6.46 -0.59
C ARG A 135 15.46 -7.96 -0.71
N ASP A 136 14.44 -8.72 -1.09
CA ASP A 136 14.50 -10.18 -1.18
C ASP A 136 15.51 -10.65 -2.26
N LYS A 137 15.58 -9.92 -3.38
CA LYS A 137 16.53 -10.13 -4.49
C LYS A 137 17.88 -9.42 -4.32
N ARG A 138 18.09 -8.67 -3.22
CA ARG A 138 19.30 -7.88 -2.95
C ARG A 138 19.63 -6.88 -4.06
N ILE A 139 18.61 -6.24 -4.62
CA ILE A 139 18.71 -5.19 -5.63
C ILE A 139 18.77 -3.84 -4.91
N GLU A 140 19.81 -3.06 -5.19
CA GLU A 140 19.90 -1.68 -4.73
C GLU A 140 18.98 -0.79 -5.59
N LEU A 141 18.00 -0.15 -4.94
CA LEU A 141 17.09 0.78 -5.60
C LEU A 141 17.73 2.18 -5.70
N PRO A 142 17.53 2.90 -6.82
CA PRO A 142 17.79 4.34 -6.88
C PRO A 142 17.13 5.07 -5.70
N PRO A 143 17.73 6.13 -5.12
CA PRO A 143 17.23 6.76 -3.90
C PRO A 143 15.75 7.17 -3.95
N TYR A 144 15.27 7.65 -5.10
CA TYR A 144 13.89 8.07 -5.31
C TYR A 144 12.91 6.90 -5.54
N LEU A 145 13.39 5.69 -5.81
CA LEU A 145 12.57 4.46 -5.82
C LEU A 145 12.58 3.77 -4.45
N ALA A 146 13.71 3.85 -3.72
CA ALA A 146 13.81 3.38 -2.35
C ALA A 146 12.94 4.20 -1.38
N HIS A 147 12.93 5.53 -1.58
CA HIS A 147 12.15 6.48 -0.80
C HIS A 147 11.47 7.46 -1.77
N CYS A 148 10.31 7.06 -2.28
CA CYS A 148 9.58 7.79 -3.29
C CYS A 148 8.88 9.06 -2.75
N ARG A 149 8.80 10.04 -3.64
CA ARG A 149 7.83 11.15 -3.56
C ARG A 149 6.72 10.84 -4.56
N MET A 150 5.49 10.69 -4.10
CA MET A 150 4.39 10.18 -4.92
C MET A 150 3.01 10.75 -4.59
N PHE A 151 2.13 10.76 -5.58
CA PHE A 151 0.68 10.89 -5.38
C PHE A 151 0.02 9.51 -5.38
N ASP A 152 -0.82 9.26 -4.39
CA ASP A 152 -1.64 8.06 -4.33
C ASP A 152 -3.02 8.39 -4.89
N LEU A 153 -3.39 7.81 -6.04
CA LEU A 153 -4.63 8.17 -6.73
C LEU A 153 -5.87 7.94 -5.85
N LYS A 154 -5.83 7.01 -4.89
CA LYS A 154 -6.94 6.78 -3.95
C LYS A 154 -7.05 7.92 -2.93
N GLN A 155 -5.93 8.48 -2.48
CA GLN A 155 -5.93 9.66 -1.62
C GLN A 155 -6.34 10.91 -2.37
N GLU A 156 -5.89 11.07 -3.62
CA GLU A 156 -6.30 12.20 -4.47
C GLU A 156 -7.79 12.14 -4.79
N TYR A 157 -8.35 10.95 -5.01
CA TYR A 157 -9.81 10.77 -5.10
C TYR A 157 -10.52 11.22 -3.81
N GLN A 158 -10.03 10.85 -2.63
CA GLN A 158 -10.64 11.27 -1.36
C GLN A 158 -10.64 12.79 -1.20
N ARG A 159 -9.54 13.46 -1.54
CA ARG A 159 -9.45 14.94 -1.55
C ARG A 159 -10.42 15.54 -2.57
N TRP A 160 -10.46 14.99 -3.77
CA TRP A 160 -11.39 15.42 -4.81
C TRP A 160 -12.86 15.25 -4.38
N GLN A 161 -13.20 14.13 -3.72
CA GLN A 161 -14.55 13.82 -3.26
C GLN A 161 -15.07 14.80 -2.20
N VAL A 162 -14.20 15.44 -1.40
CA VAL A 162 -14.60 16.51 -0.46
C VAL A 162 -15.30 17.66 -1.20
N HIS A 163 -14.88 17.94 -2.44
CA HIS A 163 -15.49 18.98 -3.28
C HIS A 163 -16.65 18.45 -4.14
N HIS A 164 -16.84 17.13 -4.18
CA HIS A 164 -17.85 16.42 -4.98
C HIS A 164 -18.59 15.37 -4.14
N PRO A 165 -19.25 15.77 -3.03
CA PRO A 165 -19.78 14.83 -2.04
C PRO A 165 -20.93 13.96 -2.57
N ASP A 166 -21.57 14.37 -3.67
CA ASP A 166 -22.64 13.62 -4.33
C ASP A 166 -22.11 12.41 -5.11
N VAL A 167 -20.80 12.35 -5.37
CA VAL A 167 -20.17 11.20 -6.04
C VAL A 167 -19.73 10.18 -5.00
N ILE A 168 -20.41 9.03 -4.99
CA ILE A 168 -20.13 7.93 -4.09
C ILE A 168 -19.80 6.69 -4.92
N LEU A 169 -18.53 6.28 -4.87
CA LEU A 169 -18.08 5.05 -5.51
C LEU A 169 -18.34 3.85 -4.60
N LYS A 170 -18.67 2.69 -5.20
CA LYS A 170 -18.80 1.44 -4.44
C LYS A 170 -17.48 0.95 -3.88
N ASN A 171 -16.41 1.17 -4.62
CA ASN A 171 -15.02 0.91 -4.25
C ASN A 171 -14.10 1.85 -5.04
N HIS A 172 -12.82 1.88 -4.70
CA HIS A 172 -11.88 2.80 -5.36
C HIS A 172 -11.10 2.12 -6.50
N SER A 173 -11.65 1.10 -7.18
CA SER A 173 -11.00 0.48 -8.35
C SER A 173 -10.97 1.44 -9.55
N LEU A 174 -9.99 1.26 -10.44
CA LEU A 174 -9.93 2.03 -11.69
C LEU A 174 -11.20 1.86 -12.54
N ASN A 175 -11.77 0.65 -12.57
CA ASN A 175 -13.01 0.36 -13.30
C ASN A 175 -14.20 1.14 -12.74
N GLU A 176 -14.37 1.17 -11.41
CA GLU A 176 -15.46 1.91 -10.77
C GLU A 176 -15.31 3.42 -10.98
N MET A 177 -14.08 3.95 -10.86
CA MET A 177 -13.79 5.36 -11.17
C MET A 177 -14.14 5.69 -12.63
N CYS A 178 -13.67 4.91 -13.59
CA CYS A 178 -13.97 5.14 -15.00
C CYS A 178 -15.47 5.06 -15.31
N ALA A 179 -16.18 4.10 -14.72
CA ALA A 179 -17.62 3.97 -14.88
C ALA A 179 -18.37 5.20 -14.33
N ALA A 180 -17.99 5.67 -13.14
CA ALA A 180 -18.63 6.82 -12.50
C ALA A 180 -18.33 8.16 -13.18
N PHE A 181 -17.14 8.32 -13.75
CA PHE A 181 -16.70 9.55 -14.41
C PHE A 181 -16.92 9.53 -15.93
N GLU A 182 -17.55 8.48 -16.46
CA GLU A 182 -17.76 8.26 -17.90
C GLU A 182 -16.45 8.32 -18.72
N LEU A 183 -15.36 7.81 -18.14
CA LEU A 183 -14.04 7.77 -18.76
C LEU A 183 -13.82 6.46 -19.49
N GLN A 184 -13.14 6.53 -20.64
CA GLN A 184 -12.71 5.35 -21.37
C GLN A 184 -11.47 4.74 -20.69
N MET A 185 -11.54 3.43 -20.39
CA MET A 185 -10.38 2.67 -19.94
C MET A 185 -9.29 2.62 -21.02
N GLY A 186 -8.03 2.57 -20.57
CA GLY A 186 -6.85 2.48 -21.43
C GLY A 186 -6.73 1.16 -22.20
N GLY A 187 -7.55 0.15 -21.87
CA GLY A 187 -7.62 -1.15 -22.53
C GLY A 187 -8.25 -2.22 -21.63
N GLN A 188 -7.79 -3.47 -21.80
CA GLN A 188 -8.12 -4.55 -20.88
C GLN A 188 -7.53 -4.25 -19.47
N PRO A 189 -8.29 -4.45 -18.39
CA PRO A 189 -7.76 -4.35 -17.02
C PRO A 189 -6.62 -5.36 -16.77
N HIS A 190 -5.80 -5.12 -15.75
CA HIS A 190 -4.70 -6.00 -15.34
C HIS A 190 -3.61 -6.15 -16.41
N SER A 191 -3.33 -5.04 -17.08
CA SER A 191 -2.14 -4.85 -17.88
C SER A 191 -1.54 -3.54 -17.42
N GLY A 192 -0.30 -3.59 -16.91
CA GLY A 192 0.29 -2.45 -16.20
C GLY A 192 0.32 -1.18 -17.03
N LEU A 193 0.62 -1.28 -18.33
CA LEU A 193 0.60 -0.12 -19.22
C LEU A 193 -0.82 0.44 -19.42
N ARG A 194 -1.82 -0.42 -19.52
CA ARG A 194 -3.22 -0.02 -19.75
C ARG A 194 -3.82 0.59 -18.49
N ASP A 195 -3.46 0.07 -17.32
CA ASP A 195 -3.88 0.62 -16.05
C ASP A 195 -3.16 1.95 -15.75
N SER A 196 -1.88 2.07 -16.10
CA SER A 196 -1.16 3.36 -16.09
C SER A 196 -1.82 4.41 -16.98
N LEU A 197 -2.20 4.08 -18.22
CA LEU A 197 -2.91 5.00 -19.11
C LEU A 197 -4.32 5.35 -18.60
N THR A 198 -5.00 4.40 -17.96
CA THR A 198 -6.29 4.63 -17.30
C THR A 198 -6.15 5.62 -16.14
N MET A 199 -5.10 5.47 -15.32
CA MET A 199 -4.76 6.44 -14.28
C MET A 199 -4.52 7.83 -14.87
N VAL A 200 -3.83 7.96 -16.01
CA VAL A 200 -3.66 9.27 -16.68
C VAL A 200 -4.99 9.92 -17.04
N SER A 201 -5.96 9.15 -17.54
CA SER A 201 -7.31 9.67 -17.82
C SER A 201 -8.02 10.18 -16.56
N ILE A 202 -7.89 9.48 -15.43
CA ILE A 202 -8.47 9.88 -14.15
C ILE A 202 -7.75 11.11 -13.58
N ILE A 203 -6.41 11.16 -13.68
CA ILE A 203 -5.60 12.33 -13.28
C ILE A 203 -6.07 13.57 -14.06
N ARG A 204 -6.24 13.45 -15.38
CA ARG A 204 -6.78 14.53 -16.22
C ARG A 204 -8.16 14.99 -15.76
N TYR A 205 -9.03 14.05 -15.44
CA TYR A 205 -10.37 14.34 -14.93
C TYR A 205 -10.29 15.13 -13.62
N PHE A 206 -9.57 14.66 -12.60
CA PHE A 206 -9.42 15.35 -11.32
C PHE A 206 -8.80 16.75 -11.48
N CYS A 207 -7.72 16.85 -12.26
CA CYS A 207 -7.00 18.10 -12.49
C CYS A 207 -7.82 19.13 -13.28
N SER A 208 -8.83 18.71 -14.05
CA SER A 208 -9.71 19.63 -14.80
C SER A 208 -10.56 20.54 -13.91
N PHE A 209 -10.77 20.16 -12.64
CA PHE A 209 -11.53 20.94 -11.68
C PHE A 209 -10.70 22.02 -10.96
N GLY A 210 -9.36 21.89 -10.95
CA GLY A 210 -8.47 22.90 -10.36
C GLY A 210 -8.61 23.08 -8.84
N HIS A 211 -8.94 22.01 -8.10
CA HIS A 211 -9.07 22.06 -6.65
C HIS A 211 -7.72 22.32 -5.96
N PRO A 212 -7.68 23.11 -4.87
CA PRO A 212 -6.45 23.61 -4.27
C PRO A 212 -5.63 22.58 -3.48
N ASP A 213 -6.18 21.38 -3.27
CA ASP A 213 -5.61 20.29 -2.47
C ASP A 213 -5.42 18.98 -3.25
N VAL A 214 -5.94 18.89 -4.47
CA VAL A 214 -5.84 17.70 -5.34
C VAL A 214 -4.59 17.83 -6.23
N PHE A 215 -3.73 16.81 -6.19
CA PHE A 215 -2.39 16.80 -6.83
C PHE A 215 -1.45 17.93 -6.40
N VAL A 216 -1.58 18.38 -5.15
CA VAL A 216 -0.78 19.50 -4.62
C VAL A 216 0.31 19.03 -3.66
N ASN A 217 -0.04 18.20 -2.67
CA ASN A 217 0.88 17.73 -1.64
C ASN A 217 1.13 16.22 -1.79
N PRO A 218 2.20 15.81 -2.48
CA PRO A 218 2.54 14.39 -2.59
C PRO A 218 3.05 13.86 -1.25
N ILE A 219 2.90 12.56 -1.06
CA ILE A 219 3.56 11.79 0.00
C ILE A 219 5.07 11.85 -0.28
N ASP A 220 5.88 12.13 0.73
CA ASP A 220 7.34 12.14 0.62
C ASP A 220 7.93 11.20 1.67
N THR A 221 8.09 9.94 1.27
CA THR A 221 8.53 8.87 2.18
C THR A 221 9.96 9.09 2.69
N ASN A 222 10.79 9.81 1.94
CA ASN A 222 12.13 10.18 2.38
C ASN A 222 12.07 11.26 3.47
N ALA A 223 11.24 12.29 3.28
CA ALA A 223 11.02 13.31 4.31
C ALA A 223 10.43 12.68 5.58
N ASP A 224 9.45 11.79 5.45
CA ASP A 224 8.82 11.08 6.57
C ASP A 224 9.86 10.24 7.35
N LEU A 225 10.69 9.47 6.64
CA LEU A 225 11.76 8.67 7.27
C LEU A 225 12.82 9.54 7.95
N ASN A 226 13.21 10.66 7.34
CA ASN A 226 14.18 11.57 7.93
C ASN A 226 13.63 12.26 9.18
N GLN A 227 12.36 12.66 9.16
CA GLN A 227 11.70 13.23 10.33
C GLN A 227 11.58 12.19 11.45
N PHE A 228 11.18 10.96 11.11
CA PHE A 228 11.09 9.83 12.04
C PHE A 228 12.41 9.56 12.77
N LYS A 229 13.52 9.51 12.03
CA LYS A 229 14.87 9.34 12.59
C LYS A 229 15.29 10.54 13.45
N LYS A 230 15.03 11.75 12.97
CA LYS A 230 15.39 13.00 13.67
C LYS A 230 14.70 13.14 15.02
N GLU A 231 13.46 12.67 15.11
CA GLU A 231 12.65 12.72 16.34
C GLU A 231 12.85 11.51 17.25
N GLU A 232 13.65 10.52 16.82
CA GLU A 232 13.76 9.21 17.49
C GLU A 232 12.36 8.63 17.79
N SER A 233 11.44 8.76 16.82
CA SER A 233 10.05 8.39 17.02
C SER A 233 9.92 6.89 17.27
N LYS A 234 9.02 6.53 18.19
CA LYS A 234 8.74 5.15 18.59
C LYS A 234 7.45 4.62 17.99
N VAL A 235 6.89 5.34 17.02
CA VAL A 235 5.55 5.10 16.49
C VAL A 235 5.62 4.74 15.02
N ILE A 236 5.04 3.59 14.66
CA ILE A 236 4.83 3.20 13.26
C ILE A 236 3.35 3.30 12.92
N HIS A 237 3.06 3.51 11.64
CA HIS A 237 1.72 3.37 11.07
C HIS A 237 1.66 2.08 10.25
N LEU A 238 0.55 1.35 10.43
CA LEU A 238 0.22 0.12 9.74
C LEU A 238 -0.97 0.38 8.82
N ALA A 239 -0.87 -0.02 7.56
CA ALA A 239 -2.00 0.00 6.63
C ALA A 239 -2.17 -1.34 5.92
N GLY A 240 -3.39 -1.60 5.48
CA GLY A 240 -3.74 -2.85 4.81
C GLY A 240 -3.96 -4.02 5.77
N LEU A 241 -4.28 -3.75 7.03
CA LEU A 241 -4.66 -4.76 8.02
C LEU A 241 -5.96 -5.48 7.61
N PRO A 242 -6.11 -6.79 7.92
CA PRO A 242 -7.40 -7.46 7.85
C PRO A 242 -8.44 -6.74 8.72
N TYR A 243 -9.68 -6.64 8.26
CA TYR A 243 -10.71 -5.91 8.99
C TYR A 243 -11.12 -6.57 10.31
N ASP A 244 -10.91 -7.87 10.42
CA ASP A 244 -11.21 -8.71 11.58
C ASP A 244 -9.99 -8.98 12.47
N VAL A 245 -8.85 -8.34 12.19
CA VAL A 245 -7.61 -8.57 12.94
C VAL A 245 -7.77 -8.24 14.43
N THR A 246 -7.26 -9.14 15.28
CA THR A 246 -7.28 -8.99 16.74
C THR A 246 -5.95 -8.51 17.28
N GLN A 247 -5.96 -7.96 18.51
CA GLN A 247 -4.74 -7.52 19.19
C GLN A 247 -3.70 -8.66 19.36
N PRO A 248 -4.07 -9.88 19.81
CA PRO A 248 -3.12 -10.97 19.96
C PRO A 248 -2.49 -11.43 18.64
N GLU A 249 -3.23 -11.39 17.53
CA GLU A 249 -2.69 -11.72 16.20
C GLU A 249 -1.63 -10.71 15.76
N LEU A 250 -1.88 -9.41 15.98
CA LEU A 250 -0.89 -8.36 15.73
C LEU A 250 0.34 -8.50 16.63
N GLU A 251 0.15 -8.75 17.92
CA GLU A 251 1.27 -8.97 18.85
C GLU A 251 2.12 -10.19 18.47
N ALA A 252 1.48 -11.28 18.03
CA ALA A 252 2.17 -12.46 17.53
C ALA A 252 2.96 -12.17 16.25
N TRP A 253 2.38 -11.38 15.34
CA TRP A 253 3.03 -10.97 14.10
C TRP A 253 4.30 -10.15 14.35
N PHE A 254 4.25 -9.17 15.26
CA PHE A 254 5.43 -8.42 15.70
C PHE A 254 6.46 -9.31 16.41
N SER A 255 5.99 -10.17 17.33
CA SER A 255 6.87 -11.06 18.10
C SER A 255 7.64 -12.02 17.22
N GLY A 256 7.09 -12.43 16.07
CA GLY A 256 7.77 -13.24 15.07
C GLY A 256 9.03 -12.60 14.47
N GLN A 257 9.17 -11.27 14.59
CA GLN A 257 10.36 -10.51 14.18
C GLN A 257 11.19 -10.02 15.37
N GLY A 258 10.88 -10.48 16.59
CA GLY A 258 11.63 -10.14 17.80
C GLY A 258 11.31 -8.77 18.39
N VAL A 259 10.29 -8.07 17.86
CA VAL A 259 9.84 -6.75 18.33
C VAL A 259 8.51 -6.88 19.07
N ARG A 260 8.25 -6.00 20.05
CA ARG A 260 7.00 -6.02 20.83
C ARG A 260 6.41 -4.63 20.97
N PRO A 261 5.19 -4.39 20.47
CA PRO A 261 4.52 -3.11 20.72
C PRO A 261 4.17 -2.99 22.21
N THR A 262 4.34 -1.80 22.75
CA THR A 262 3.84 -1.41 24.07
C THR A 262 2.35 -1.04 24.01
N VAL A 263 1.93 -0.42 22.91
CA VAL A 263 0.54 -0.03 22.66
C VAL A 263 0.20 -0.23 21.19
N LEU A 264 -1.02 -0.69 20.92
CA LEU A 264 -1.60 -0.81 19.58
C LEU A 264 -2.90 0.00 19.51
N TRP A 265 -3.01 0.83 18.48
CA TRP A 265 -4.22 1.62 18.21
C TRP A 265 -4.79 1.27 16.84
N MET A 266 -6.07 0.94 16.79
CA MET A 266 -6.84 0.81 15.55
C MET A 266 -7.39 2.17 15.14
N ILE A 267 -7.33 2.49 13.85
CA ILE A 267 -8.03 3.64 13.27
C ILE A 267 -9.42 3.19 12.82
N ARG A 268 -10.45 3.98 13.13
CA ARG A 268 -11.82 3.76 12.66
C ARG A 268 -12.15 4.67 11.48
N THR A 269 -13.09 4.24 10.65
CA THR A 269 -13.70 5.12 9.65
C THR A 269 -14.35 6.34 10.30
N PRO A 270 -14.52 7.47 9.58
CA PRO A 270 -15.13 8.68 10.14
C PRO A 270 -16.55 8.49 10.70
N ASP A 271 -17.29 7.49 10.19
CA ASP A 271 -18.62 7.12 10.69
C ASP A 271 -18.57 6.21 11.95
N HIS A 272 -17.37 5.86 12.41
CA HIS A 272 -17.06 4.97 13.55
C HIS A 272 -17.65 3.56 13.47
N GLN A 273 -18.21 3.16 12.33
CA GLN A 273 -18.90 1.87 12.22
C GLN A 273 -17.97 0.72 11.84
N LYS A 274 -16.86 1.01 11.15
CA LYS A 274 -15.99 -0.02 10.60
C LYS A 274 -14.51 0.24 10.89
N PRO A 275 -13.71 -0.82 11.04
CA PRO A 275 -12.26 -0.69 11.03
C PRO A 275 -11.81 -0.14 9.68
N SER A 276 -10.86 0.81 9.68
CA SER A 276 -10.29 1.36 8.44
C SER A 276 -9.32 0.39 7.74
N GLY A 277 -8.91 -0.68 8.43
CA GLY A 277 -7.78 -1.52 8.01
C GLY A 277 -6.43 -0.84 8.24
N SER A 278 -6.35 0.12 9.16
CA SER A 278 -5.11 0.79 9.55
C SER A 278 -5.02 1.01 11.05
N GLY A 279 -3.80 1.27 11.53
CA GLY A 279 -3.51 1.42 12.95
C GLY A 279 -2.12 1.98 13.24
N PHE A 280 -1.81 2.14 14.52
CA PHE A 280 -0.50 2.54 15.01
C PHE A 280 0.06 1.50 15.98
N GLY A 281 1.37 1.31 15.94
CA GLY A 281 2.13 0.58 16.94
C GLY A 281 3.12 1.50 17.63
N ILE A 282 3.12 1.50 18.96
CA ILE A 282 4.07 2.26 19.79
C ILE A 282 5.03 1.27 20.44
N PHE A 283 6.33 1.55 20.40
CA PHE A 283 7.39 0.67 20.90
C PHE A 283 8.15 1.30 22.07
N ALA A 284 8.92 0.48 22.79
CA ALA A 284 9.71 0.94 23.92
C ALA A 284 10.88 1.85 23.50
N SER A 285 11.47 1.57 22.34
CA SER A 285 12.64 2.25 21.79
C SER A 285 12.46 2.64 20.31
N HIS A 286 13.26 3.60 19.85
CA HIS A 286 13.30 3.98 18.44
C HIS A 286 13.89 2.85 17.59
N GLU A 287 14.84 2.10 18.15
CA GLU A 287 15.48 0.96 17.53
C GLU A 287 14.47 -0.16 17.22
N ASP A 288 13.55 -0.45 18.14
CA ASP A 288 12.46 -1.41 17.91
C ASP A 288 11.53 -0.93 16.80
N ALA A 289 11.18 0.36 16.79
CA ALA A 289 10.33 0.94 15.76
C ALA A 289 11.01 0.96 14.38
N MET A 290 12.32 1.22 14.32
CA MET A 290 13.14 1.10 13.12
C MET A 290 13.19 -0.34 12.61
N ALA A 291 13.37 -1.32 13.50
CA ALA A 291 13.34 -2.75 13.14
C ALA A 291 11.98 -3.16 12.57
N CYS A 292 10.88 -2.54 13.02
CA CYS A 292 9.55 -2.78 12.45
C CYS A 292 9.41 -2.29 11.00
N LEU A 293 10.13 -1.24 10.58
CA LEU A 293 10.08 -0.78 9.18
C LEU A 293 10.57 -1.84 8.20
N GLU A 294 11.50 -2.70 8.63
CA GLU A 294 11.98 -3.85 7.84
C GLU A 294 10.91 -4.93 7.63
N MET A 295 9.82 -4.88 8.40
CA MET A 295 8.66 -5.77 8.23
C MET A 295 7.74 -5.36 7.09
N ASN A 296 7.98 -4.20 6.45
CA ASN A 296 7.17 -3.74 5.34
C ASN A 296 7.07 -4.80 4.22
N GLY A 297 5.83 -5.06 3.78
CA GLY A 297 5.50 -6.08 2.79
C GLY A 297 5.34 -7.51 3.30
N ARG A 298 5.60 -7.77 4.59
CA ARG A 298 5.25 -9.06 5.21
C ARG A 298 3.74 -9.22 5.30
N THR A 299 3.28 -10.47 5.34
CA THR A 299 1.85 -10.78 5.38
C THR A 299 1.30 -10.95 6.80
N LEU A 300 0.07 -10.51 6.99
CA LEU A 300 -0.78 -10.87 8.14
C LEU A 300 -2.09 -11.42 7.58
N GLY A 301 -2.30 -12.73 7.75
CA GLY A 301 -3.33 -13.45 6.99
C GLY A 301 -2.98 -13.50 5.51
N ASP A 302 -3.88 -13.07 4.64
CA ASP A 302 -3.72 -12.99 3.19
C ASP A 302 -3.30 -11.59 2.69
N ARG A 303 -3.05 -10.65 3.61
CA ARG A 303 -2.78 -9.24 3.29
C ARG A 303 -1.32 -8.89 3.51
N ALA A 304 -0.67 -8.30 2.51
CA ALA A 304 0.61 -7.62 2.70
C ALA A 304 0.38 -6.32 3.46
N ILE A 305 1.14 -6.13 4.54
CA ILE A 305 1.02 -4.97 5.42
C ILE A 305 2.01 -3.89 5.02
N GLU A 306 1.52 -2.67 4.83
CA GLU A 306 2.37 -1.49 4.73
C GLU A 306 2.80 -1.08 6.14
N VAL A 307 4.11 -1.02 6.38
CA VAL A 307 4.68 -0.51 7.62
C VAL A 307 5.44 0.77 7.30
N SER A 308 4.99 1.88 7.89
CA SER A 308 5.47 3.22 7.55
C SER A 308 5.84 4.03 8.80
N PRO A 309 6.79 4.98 8.69
CA PRO A 309 7.12 5.88 9.79
C PRO A 309 5.92 6.69 10.28
N SER A 310 5.84 6.97 11.57
CA SER A 310 4.82 7.85 12.15
C SER A 310 5.34 8.58 13.40
N SER A 311 4.48 9.31 14.10
CA SER A 311 4.87 10.04 15.32
C SER A 311 3.72 10.18 16.31
N GLU A 312 4.04 10.48 17.56
CA GLU A 312 3.05 10.75 18.62
C GLU A 312 2.08 11.88 18.23
N ARG A 313 2.57 12.91 17.53
CA ARG A 313 1.73 14.02 17.04
C ARG A 313 0.62 13.56 16.10
N VAL A 314 0.89 12.53 15.28
CA VAL A 314 -0.12 11.95 14.38
C VAL A 314 -1.17 11.18 15.17
N ILE A 315 -0.76 10.46 16.22
CA ILE A 315 -1.68 9.78 17.13
C ILE A 315 -2.58 10.80 17.84
N GLU A 316 -2.00 11.88 18.38
CA GLU A 316 -2.75 12.94 19.04
C GLU A 316 -3.79 13.57 18.10
N ALA A 317 -3.40 13.86 16.85
CA ALA A 317 -4.32 14.38 15.83
C ALA A 317 -5.43 13.38 15.47
N ALA A 318 -5.13 12.07 15.47
CA ALA A 318 -6.09 11.01 15.19
C ALA A 318 -6.97 10.64 16.41
N GLY A 319 -6.74 11.21 17.59
CA GLY A 319 -7.30 10.72 18.86
C GLY A 319 -8.82 10.48 18.86
N ALA A 320 -9.59 11.30 18.14
CA ALA A 320 -11.06 11.14 18.04
C ALA A 320 -11.49 9.83 17.36
N ILE A 321 -10.68 9.28 16.45
CA ILE A 321 -10.99 8.10 15.64
C ILE A 321 -10.24 6.83 16.08
N LEU A 322 -9.42 6.90 17.14
CA LEU A 322 -8.68 5.75 17.65
C LEU A 322 -9.56 4.81 18.49
N ALA A 323 -9.28 3.51 18.44
CA ALA A 323 -9.84 2.46 19.28
C ALA A 323 -8.77 1.41 19.63
N SER A 324 -9.00 0.64 20.68
CA SER A 324 -8.25 -0.60 20.91
C SER A 324 -8.63 -1.64 19.86
N PHE A 325 -7.67 -2.48 19.46
CA PHE A 325 -7.97 -3.66 18.66
C PHE A 325 -8.85 -4.64 19.45
N PRO A 326 -9.74 -5.40 18.80
CA PRO A 326 -10.51 -6.45 19.44
C PRO A 326 -9.60 -7.45 20.15
N VAL A 327 -9.94 -7.81 21.38
CA VAL A 327 -9.34 -8.95 22.08
C VAL A 327 -10.19 -10.19 21.77
N CYS A 328 -9.56 -11.32 21.50
CA CYS A 328 -10.27 -12.55 21.14
C CYS A 328 -11.28 -12.94 22.25
N GLU A 329 -12.58 -12.92 21.96
CA GLU A 329 -13.66 -13.14 22.95
C GLU A 329 -13.61 -14.53 23.61
N TYR A 330 -12.94 -15.51 22.99
CA TYR A 330 -12.78 -16.85 23.57
C TYR A 330 -11.97 -16.86 24.86
N VAL A 331 -11.05 -15.90 25.06
CA VAL A 331 -10.27 -15.82 26.31
C VAL A 331 -11.14 -15.32 27.46
N ILE A 332 -12.11 -14.44 27.20
CA ILE A 332 -13.02 -13.93 28.23
C ILE A 332 -13.92 -15.07 28.73
N TYR A 333 -14.48 -15.88 27.83
CA TYR A 333 -15.26 -17.06 28.23
C TYR A 333 -14.43 -18.10 28.95
N TYR A 334 -13.18 -18.35 28.53
CA TYR A 334 -12.33 -19.34 29.20
C TYR A 334 -11.88 -18.87 30.59
N VAL A 335 -11.54 -17.58 30.75
CA VAL A 335 -11.18 -17.00 32.04
C VAL A 335 -12.42 -16.92 32.96
N GLN A 336 -13.57 -16.48 32.46
CA GLN A 336 -14.82 -16.50 33.24
C GLN A 336 -15.28 -17.91 33.59
N MET A 337 -15.17 -18.88 32.67
CA MET A 337 -15.50 -20.28 32.97
C MET A 337 -14.51 -20.90 33.94
N HIS A 338 -13.22 -20.56 33.86
CA HIS A 338 -12.21 -21.04 34.80
C HIS A 338 -12.40 -20.40 36.19
N GLU A 339 -12.74 -19.11 36.27
CA GLU A 339 -13.11 -18.47 37.54
C GLU A 339 -14.41 -19.06 38.11
N LEU A 340 -15.43 -19.32 37.29
CA LEU A 340 -16.64 -20.02 37.72
C LEU A 340 -16.34 -21.45 38.19
N PHE A 341 -15.46 -22.16 37.49
CA PHE A 341 -15.06 -23.53 37.83
C PHE A 341 -14.26 -23.58 39.12
N MET A 342 -13.37 -22.62 39.36
CA MET A 342 -12.64 -22.50 40.63
C MET A 342 -13.56 -22.10 41.78
N LEU A 343 -14.54 -21.21 41.56
CA LEU A 343 -15.59 -20.88 42.53
C LEU A 343 -16.47 -22.08 42.89
N LEU A 344 -16.73 -22.98 41.92
CA LEU A 344 -17.47 -24.23 42.14
C LEU A 344 -16.65 -25.32 42.84
N LEU A 345 -15.31 -25.23 42.82
CA LEU A 345 -14.40 -26.13 43.52
C LEU A 345 -14.11 -25.69 44.96
N ASP A 346 -14.22 -24.39 45.24
CA ASP A 346 -14.09 -23.81 46.60
C ASP A 346 -15.39 -23.90 47.43
N ASP A 347 -16.51 -24.30 46.82
CA ASP A 347 -17.75 -24.55 47.54
C ASP A 347 -17.67 -25.94 48.22
N GLU A 348 -17.40 -25.92 49.52
CA GLU A 348 -17.23 -27.05 50.45
C GLU A 348 -18.46 -27.98 50.57
N ALA A 349 -19.39 -27.93 49.61
CA ALA A 349 -20.61 -28.74 49.55
C ALA A 349 -20.48 -30.00 48.67
N PHE A 350 -19.44 -30.13 47.83
CA PHE A 350 -19.34 -31.26 46.88
C PHE A 350 -18.61 -32.51 47.40
N ASN A 351 -18.03 -32.48 48.62
CA ASN A 351 -17.32 -33.62 49.22
C ASN A 351 -18.17 -34.48 50.19
N GLN A 352 -19.50 -34.40 50.14
CA GLN A 352 -20.38 -35.27 50.96
C GLN A 352 -21.27 -36.26 50.19
N LEU A 353 -21.06 -36.46 48.89
CA LEU A 353 -21.72 -37.53 48.14
C LEU A 353 -20.72 -38.21 47.22
N TYR A 354 -19.91 -39.12 47.76
CA TYR A 354 -19.69 -40.49 47.27
C TYR A 354 -18.81 -41.29 48.23
#